data_AF-A0A7X7DXB1-F1
#
_entry.id   AF-A0A7X7DXB1-F1
#
_cell.length_a   1.000
_cell.length_b   1.000
_cell.length_c   1.000
_cell.angle_alpha   90.00
_cell.angle_beta   90.00
_cell.angle_gamma   90.00
#
_symmetry.space_group_name_H-M   'P 1'
#
loop_
_entity.id
_entity.type
_entity.pdbx_description
1 polymer ?
#
loop_
_entity_poly.entity_id
_entity_poly.type
_entity_poly.pdbx_seq_one_letter_code
_entity_poly.pdbx_strand_id
1 'polypeptide(L)'
;MESKDLKDSYYRYLRYFLAKDDSTATSYDKYMALAYAVRSELVDSWIKTQKNYHEKNVRRVFFLSMEYVFGKSLHQNMLNLGIEAPITAAVRSLGFSIEELFLQEDDFELGYAGKGRVAACYLESLATLGIPAMGYGLRYDYAQFQQEIKNGVQIERPYDWLHRGHPWEIVRPEYSCSVGFSGECRPLDPKISLGPYDWKCSELVHAVPYDVPVSGYKNNVVNTLRLWSARASEEFLADYANHGDYVRACEEKSHLGRITKVLFPEEDVRRATELRMKQQFFFVSAALQDIIRRYKTSNNSILDFDKKVVIHLNGSRCALAIPELMRILIDVEQVSWDQAWNITRNVFAYTSNAVLKDNLE
;
A
#
# COMPACT_ATOMS: atom_id res chain seq x y z
N MET A 1 9.41 25.82 11.74
CA MET A 1 10.72 25.79 11.06
C MET A 1 10.93 27.10 10.34
N GLU A 2 12.13 27.70 10.42
CA GLU A 2 12.43 28.94 9.71
C GLU A 2 12.82 28.67 8.24
N SER A 3 12.71 29.67 7.37
CA SER A 3 13.02 29.55 5.93
C SER A 3 14.48 29.14 5.65
N LYS A 4 15.40 29.44 6.57
CA LYS A 4 16.83 29.13 6.45
C LYS A 4 17.11 27.62 6.56
N ASP A 5 16.45 26.94 7.50
CA ASP A 5 16.59 25.49 7.71
C ASP A 5 16.11 24.70 6.48
N LEU A 6 15.09 25.23 5.78
CA LEU A 6 14.52 24.61 4.58
C LEU A 6 15.47 24.63 3.38
N LYS A 7 16.23 25.71 3.17
CA LYS A 7 17.22 25.77 2.09
C LYS A 7 18.35 24.79 2.31
N ASP A 8 18.84 24.72 3.55
CA ASP A 8 19.91 23.81 3.91
C ASP A 8 19.44 22.35 3.74
N SER A 9 18.19 22.04 4.13
CA SER A 9 17.57 20.74 3.88
C SER A 9 17.49 20.41 2.38
N TYR A 10 16.98 21.34 1.56
CA TYR A 10 16.92 21.19 0.10
C TYR A 10 18.30 20.86 -0.50
N TYR A 11 19.33 21.64 -0.18
CA TYR A 11 20.67 21.42 -0.72
C TYR A 11 21.30 20.11 -0.22
N ARG A 12 20.99 19.70 1.01
CA ARG A 12 21.42 18.38 1.52
C ARG A 12 20.82 17.24 0.70
N TYR A 13 19.53 17.29 0.39
CA TYR A 13 18.89 16.25 -0.43
C TYR A 13 19.37 16.29 -1.87
N LEU A 14 19.51 17.48 -2.47
CA LEU A 14 20.07 17.62 -3.82
C LEU A 14 21.47 17.01 -3.91
N ARG A 15 22.34 17.31 -2.96
CA ARG A 15 23.74 16.86 -2.99
C ARG A 15 23.92 15.40 -2.59
N TYR A 16 23.31 14.97 -1.49
CA TYR A 16 23.63 13.67 -0.89
C TYR A 16 22.68 12.54 -1.28
N PHE A 17 21.47 12.86 -1.76
CA PHE A 17 20.52 11.85 -2.24
C PHE A 17 20.45 11.79 -3.75
N LEU A 18 20.60 12.93 -4.44
CA LEU A 18 20.55 12.99 -5.91
C LEU A 18 21.93 13.12 -6.57
N ALA A 19 22.99 13.38 -5.80
CA ALA A 19 24.34 13.61 -6.32
C ALA A 19 24.40 14.74 -7.37
N LYS A 20 23.64 15.83 -7.13
CA LYS A 20 23.52 17.00 -8.01
C LYS A 20 23.96 18.29 -7.32
N ASP A 21 24.23 19.28 -8.15
CA ASP A 21 24.39 20.69 -7.77
C ASP A 21 23.49 21.58 -8.65
N ASP A 22 23.47 22.89 -8.39
CA ASP A 22 22.61 23.83 -9.12
C ASP A 22 22.89 23.88 -10.63
N SER A 23 24.12 23.53 -11.06
CA SER A 23 24.50 23.54 -12.48
C SER A 23 24.02 22.30 -13.24
N THR A 24 23.78 21.19 -12.53
CA THR A 24 23.43 19.89 -13.11
C THR A 24 22.01 19.42 -12.79
N ALA A 25 21.31 20.12 -11.88
CA ALA A 25 19.96 19.80 -11.45
C ALA A 25 18.91 20.19 -12.49
N THR A 26 18.17 19.19 -12.96
CA THR A 26 16.96 19.39 -13.78
C THR A 26 15.79 19.89 -12.94
N SER A 27 14.71 20.34 -13.57
CA SER A 27 13.48 20.72 -12.84
C SER A 27 12.93 19.57 -11.98
N TYR A 28 13.04 18.33 -12.47
CA TYR A 28 12.64 17.15 -11.71
C TYR A 28 13.55 16.89 -10.51
N ASP A 29 14.87 17.07 -10.64
CA ASP A 29 15.80 16.94 -9.51
C ASP A 29 15.50 17.97 -8.41
N LYS A 30 15.16 19.21 -8.80
CA LYS A 30 14.74 20.26 -7.87
C LYS A 30 13.46 19.89 -7.13
N TYR A 31 12.48 19.33 -7.86
CA TYR A 31 11.26 18.79 -7.26
C TYR A 31 11.58 17.66 -6.27
N MET A 32 12.39 16.68 -6.66
CA MET A 32 12.74 15.54 -5.81
C MET A 32 13.45 15.97 -4.53
N ALA A 33 14.41 16.89 -4.62
CA ALA A 33 15.10 17.43 -3.47
C ALA A 33 14.13 18.17 -2.51
N LEU A 34 13.18 18.94 -3.06
CA LEU A 34 12.15 19.61 -2.27
C LEU A 34 11.18 18.60 -1.63
N ALA A 35 10.74 17.59 -2.37
CA ALA A 35 9.86 16.54 -1.87
C ALA A 35 10.51 15.77 -0.71
N TYR A 36 11.80 15.46 -0.80
CA TYR A 36 12.53 14.87 0.32
C TYR A 36 12.67 15.79 1.53
N ALA A 37 12.87 17.09 1.31
CA ALA A 37 12.89 18.08 2.39
C ALA A 37 11.53 18.23 3.09
N VAL A 38 10.42 18.10 2.36
CA VAL A 38 9.07 18.06 2.97
C VAL A 38 8.85 16.72 3.69
N ARG A 39 9.27 15.61 3.07
CA ARG A 39 9.14 14.28 3.66
C ARG A 39 9.90 14.13 4.96
N SER A 40 11.05 14.80 5.15
CA SER A 40 11.77 14.74 6.43
C SER A 40 10.92 15.23 7.60
N GLU A 41 10.18 16.33 7.40
CA GLU A 41 9.24 16.85 8.41
C GLU A 41 8.08 15.89 8.68
N LEU A 42 7.56 15.24 7.62
CA LEU A 42 6.53 14.21 7.75
C LEU A 42 7.02 13.02 8.55
N VAL A 43 8.24 12.55 8.29
CA VAL A 43 8.79 11.33 8.90
C VAL A 43 8.95 11.49 10.42
N ASP A 44 9.39 12.65 10.90
CA ASP A 44 9.50 12.89 12.34
C ASP A 44 8.14 12.81 13.05
N SER A 45 7.12 13.44 12.45
CA SER A 45 5.74 13.36 12.94
C SER A 45 5.18 11.94 12.85
N TRP A 46 5.53 11.21 11.80
CA TRP A 46 5.13 9.83 11.57
C TRP A 46 5.71 8.85 12.60
N ILE A 47 7.02 8.94 12.85
CA ILE A 47 7.70 8.14 13.90
C ILE A 47 7.07 8.41 15.26
N LYS A 48 6.84 9.69 15.60
CA LYS A 48 6.19 10.08 16.86
C LYS A 48 4.78 9.52 16.98
N THR A 49 4.00 9.57 15.90
CA THR A 49 2.63 9.03 15.84
C THR A 49 2.64 7.51 16.07
N GLN A 50 3.48 6.78 15.34
CA GLN A 50 3.59 5.32 15.47
C GLN A 50 4.05 4.89 16.87
N LYS A 51 5.05 5.59 17.44
CA LYS A 51 5.52 5.37 18.81
C LYS A 51 4.38 5.53 19.82
N ASN A 52 3.65 6.65 19.76
CA ASN A 52 2.53 6.92 20.65
C ASN A 52 1.41 5.86 20.51
N TYR A 53 1.09 5.42 19.29
CA TYR A 53 0.10 4.34 19.09
C TYR A 53 0.56 3.00 19.66
N HIS A 54 1.86 2.71 19.65
CA HIS A 54 2.42 1.48 20.18
C HIS A 54 2.47 1.50 21.71
N GLU A 55 3.05 2.55 22.30
CA GLU A 55 3.18 2.72 23.76
C GLU A 55 1.82 2.71 24.48
N LYS A 56 0.81 3.33 23.88
CA LYS A 56 -0.55 3.37 24.44
C LYS A 56 -1.40 2.14 24.10
N ASN A 57 -0.91 1.23 23.24
CA ASN A 57 -1.65 0.07 22.74
C ASN A 57 -3.10 0.43 22.35
N VAL A 58 -3.24 1.49 21.53
CA VAL A 58 -4.55 2.03 21.14
C VAL A 58 -5.29 1.07 20.21
N ARG A 59 -6.63 1.14 20.21
CA ARG A 59 -7.45 0.50 19.18
C ARG A 59 -7.21 1.20 17.84
N ARG A 60 -7.05 0.43 16.76
CA ARG A 60 -6.71 0.96 15.42
C ARG A 60 -7.72 0.53 14.37
N VAL A 61 -7.96 1.42 13.40
CA VAL A 61 -8.74 1.16 12.19
C VAL A 61 -7.79 0.75 11.07
N PHE A 62 -8.08 -0.36 10.40
CA PHE A 62 -7.36 -0.82 9.22
C PHE A 62 -8.31 -0.75 8.03
N PHE A 63 -8.04 0.20 7.13
CA PHE A 63 -8.88 0.45 5.96
C PHE A 63 -8.32 -0.32 4.76
N LEU A 64 -9.06 -1.31 4.28
CA LEU A 64 -8.66 -2.16 3.16
C LEU A 64 -9.35 -1.66 1.89
N SER A 65 -8.55 -1.26 0.91
CA SER A 65 -9.04 -0.91 -0.42
C SER A 65 -8.05 -1.33 -1.49
N MET A 66 -8.58 -1.85 -2.59
CA MET A 66 -7.79 -2.17 -3.78
C MET A 66 -7.42 -0.92 -4.57
N GLU A 67 -7.95 0.25 -4.23
CA GLU A 67 -7.83 1.46 -5.04
C GLU A 67 -7.55 2.67 -4.16
N TYR A 68 -6.59 3.51 -4.56
CA TYR A 68 -6.33 4.81 -3.94
C TYR A 68 -5.96 5.85 -5.00
N VAL A 69 -6.50 7.06 -4.90
CA VAL A 69 -6.21 8.15 -5.85
C VAL A 69 -5.88 9.40 -5.03
N PHE A 70 -4.60 9.63 -4.77
CA PHE A 70 -4.14 10.80 -4.00
C PHE A 70 -3.92 12.01 -4.91
N GLY A 71 -3.53 11.79 -6.16
CA GLY A 71 -3.02 12.84 -7.03
C GLY A 71 -1.63 13.29 -6.57
N LYS A 72 -1.32 14.57 -6.71
CA LYS A 72 -0.05 15.18 -6.30
C LYS A 72 0.02 15.38 -4.79
N SER A 73 1.12 14.94 -4.17
CA SER A 73 1.26 14.90 -2.71
C SER A 73 2.08 16.08 -2.15
N LEU A 74 2.93 16.74 -2.94
CA LEU A 74 3.82 17.79 -2.44
C LEU A 74 3.05 18.95 -1.82
N HIS A 75 2.13 19.55 -2.58
CA HIS A 75 1.35 20.69 -2.11
C HIS A 75 0.47 20.31 -0.91
N GLN A 76 -0.19 19.16 -0.97
CA GLN A 76 -1.06 18.67 0.10
C GLN A 76 -0.29 18.46 1.41
N ASN A 77 0.91 17.88 1.35
CA ASN A 77 1.75 17.67 2.53
C ASN A 77 2.27 18.99 3.10
N MET A 78 2.67 19.94 2.26
CA MET A 78 3.06 21.29 2.70
C MET A 78 1.91 22.01 3.43
N LEU A 79 0.70 21.88 2.91
CA LEU A 79 -0.51 22.45 3.48
C LEU A 79 -0.85 21.81 4.84
N ASN A 80 -0.86 20.48 4.89
CA ASN A 80 -1.19 19.72 6.11
C ASN A 80 -0.19 19.98 7.24
N LEU A 81 1.09 20.08 6.91
CA LEU A 81 2.14 20.44 7.88
C LEU A 81 2.13 21.92 8.27
N GLY A 82 1.40 22.78 7.53
CA GLY A 82 1.40 24.22 7.77
C GLY A 82 2.71 24.92 7.39
N ILE A 83 3.49 24.32 6.49
CA ILE A 83 4.80 24.81 6.05
C ILE A 83 4.80 25.34 4.60
N GLU A 84 3.63 25.48 3.99
CA GLU A 84 3.47 26.01 2.64
C GLU A 84 4.13 27.39 2.47
N ALA A 85 3.76 28.38 3.30
CA ALA A 85 4.32 29.72 3.21
C ALA A 85 5.86 29.79 3.36
N PRO A 86 6.49 29.19 4.40
CA PRO A 86 7.94 29.23 4.53
C PRO A 86 8.67 28.47 3.41
N ILE A 87 8.12 27.38 2.88
CA ILE A 87 8.70 26.67 1.73
C ILE A 87 8.61 27.51 0.46
N THR A 88 7.45 28.09 0.17
CA THR A 88 7.27 28.93 -1.03
C THR A 88 8.23 30.12 -0.99
N ALA A 89 8.46 30.73 0.18
CA ALA A 89 9.47 31.78 0.34
C ALA A 89 10.91 31.26 0.12
N ALA A 90 11.25 30.09 0.66
CA ALA A 90 12.56 29.48 0.48
C ALA A 90 12.83 29.18 -1.00
N VAL A 91 11.90 28.51 -1.69
CA VAL A 91 11.95 28.17 -3.12
C VAL A 91 12.11 29.42 -3.98
N ARG A 92 11.32 30.48 -3.72
CA ARG A 92 11.45 31.76 -4.44
C ARG A 92 12.84 32.36 -4.30
N SER A 93 13.40 32.32 -3.10
CA SER A 93 14.74 32.86 -2.84
C SER A 93 15.90 31.97 -3.32
N LEU A 94 15.61 30.76 -3.80
CA LEU A 94 16.53 29.93 -4.60
C LEU A 94 16.39 30.23 -6.11
N GLY A 95 15.46 31.11 -6.50
CA GLY A 95 15.21 31.48 -7.90
C GLY A 95 14.30 30.51 -8.65
N PHE A 96 13.50 29.70 -7.95
CA PHE A 96 12.59 28.73 -8.56
C PHE A 96 11.11 29.17 -8.43
N SER A 97 10.24 28.69 -9.33
CA SER A 97 8.78 28.78 -9.17
C SER A 97 8.27 27.52 -8.46
N ILE A 98 7.46 27.70 -7.41
CA ILE A 98 6.84 26.57 -6.71
C ILE A 98 5.83 25.85 -7.61
N GLU A 99 5.14 26.61 -8.47
CA GLU A 99 4.16 26.10 -9.42
C GLU A 99 4.82 25.18 -10.45
N GLU A 100 5.99 25.57 -10.98
CA GLU A 100 6.77 24.72 -11.90
C GLU A 100 7.21 23.41 -11.25
N LEU A 101 7.53 23.43 -9.95
CA LEU A 101 7.90 22.23 -9.19
C LEU A 101 6.70 21.31 -8.97
N PHE A 102 5.51 21.86 -8.67
CA PHE A 102 4.28 21.06 -8.59
C PHE A 102 3.94 20.38 -9.92
N LEU A 103 4.27 20.99 -11.06
CA LEU A 103 4.07 20.37 -12.37
C LEU A 103 4.99 19.18 -12.64
N GLN A 104 6.12 19.05 -11.93
CA GLN A 104 7.04 17.91 -12.10
C GLN A 104 6.55 16.61 -11.45
N GLU A 105 5.67 16.72 -10.45
CA GLU A 105 5.11 15.57 -9.74
C GLU A 105 4.11 14.82 -10.62
N ASP A 106 4.32 13.51 -10.75
CA ASP A 106 3.36 12.58 -11.35
C ASP A 106 2.24 12.28 -10.33
N ASP A 107 1.01 12.07 -10.80
CA ASP A 107 -0.13 11.76 -9.95
C ASP A 107 0.02 10.37 -9.31
N PHE A 108 -0.22 10.30 -7.99
CA PHE A 108 -0.20 9.05 -7.26
C PHE A 108 -1.57 8.36 -7.34
N GLU A 109 -1.76 7.59 -8.41
CA GLU A 109 -3.02 6.91 -8.73
C GLU A 109 -2.86 5.40 -8.82
N LEU A 110 -3.57 4.70 -7.95
CA LEU A 110 -3.58 3.24 -7.80
C LEU A 110 -4.98 2.68 -8.01
N GLY A 111 -5.83 3.32 -8.81
CA GLY A 111 -7.27 3.06 -8.77
C GLY A 111 -8.08 3.77 -9.84
N TYR A 112 -9.38 3.49 -9.85
CA TYR A 112 -10.38 4.27 -10.58
C TYR A 112 -10.84 5.46 -9.71
N ALA A 113 -11.00 6.62 -10.35
CA ALA A 113 -11.14 7.93 -9.71
C ALA A 113 -12.16 7.97 -8.55
N GLY A 114 -13.37 7.41 -8.71
CA GLY A 114 -14.42 7.51 -7.69
C GLY A 114 -14.11 6.77 -6.38
N LYS A 115 -13.90 5.45 -6.45
CA LYS A 115 -13.69 4.61 -5.26
C LYS A 115 -12.33 4.89 -4.61
N GLY A 116 -11.29 5.05 -5.43
CA GLY A 116 -9.95 5.34 -4.96
C GLY A 116 -9.82 6.72 -4.31
N ARG A 117 -10.55 7.74 -4.81
CA ARG A 117 -10.52 9.07 -4.19
C ARG A 117 -11.23 9.08 -2.84
N VAL A 118 -12.36 8.39 -2.70
CA VAL A 118 -13.05 8.25 -1.41
C VAL A 118 -12.13 7.58 -0.38
N ALA A 119 -11.41 6.53 -0.79
CA ALA A 119 -10.44 5.85 0.08
C ALA A 119 -9.31 6.79 0.54
N ALA A 120 -8.74 7.58 -0.37
CA ALA A 120 -7.73 8.59 -0.04
C ALA A 120 -8.29 9.65 0.94
N CYS A 121 -9.45 10.24 0.63
CA CYS A 121 -10.11 11.23 1.49
C CYS A 121 -10.40 10.70 2.90
N TYR A 122 -10.77 9.41 3.02
CA TYR A 122 -10.97 8.77 4.33
C TYR A 122 -9.67 8.68 5.12
N LEU A 123 -8.56 8.27 4.51
CA LEU A 123 -7.27 8.20 5.19
C LEU A 123 -6.77 9.58 5.65
N GLU A 124 -6.91 10.59 4.80
CA GLU A 124 -6.58 11.98 5.14
C GLU A 124 -7.46 12.52 6.27
N SER A 125 -8.76 12.21 6.25
CA SER A 125 -9.71 12.60 7.30
C SER A 125 -9.40 11.90 8.62
N LEU A 126 -9.08 10.60 8.60
CA LEU A 126 -8.68 9.84 9.79
C LEU A 126 -7.42 10.44 10.42
N ALA A 127 -6.43 10.81 9.60
CA ALA A 127 -5.23 11.48 10.08
C ALA A 127 -5.57 12.86 10.68
N THR A 128 -6.39 13.66 10.01
CA THR A 128 -6.80 15.01 10.45
C THR A 128 -7.61 14.99 11.75
N LEU A 129 -8.45 13.97 11.94
CA LEU A 129 -9.23 13.77 13.17
C LEU A 129 -8.40 13.14 14.30
N GLY A 130 -7.14 12.77 14.05
CA GLY A 130 -6.27 12.11 15.03
C GLY A 130 -6.69 10.67 15.35
N ILE A 131 -7.46 10.03 14.46
CA ILE A 131 -7.92 8.66 14.61
C ILE A 131 -6.78 7.70 14.25
N PRO A 132 -6.39 6.77 15.14
CA PRO A 132 -5.37 5.77 14.83
C PRO A 132 -5.81 4.86 13.70
N ALA A 133 -5.23 5.08 12.52
CA ALA A 133 -5.60 4.33 11.34
C ALA A 133 -4.42 3.97 10.45
N MET A 134 -4.62 2.94 9.64
CA MET A 134 -3.70 2.51 8.61
C MET A 134 -4.49 2.03 7.39
N GLY A 135 -4.15 2.57 6.22
CA GLY A 135 -4.64 2.06 4.94
C GLY A 135 -3.79 0.90 4.46
N TYR A 136 -4.43 -0.08 3.83
CA TYR A 136 -3.75 -1.11 3.07
C TYR A 136 -4.25 -1.10 1.62
N GLY A 137 -3.34 -1.31 0.68
CA GLY A 137 -3.64 -1.50 -0.75
C GLY A 137 -2.56 -2.29 -1.49
N LEU A 138 -2.67 -2.31 -2.81
CA LEU A 138 -1.66 -2.88 -3.72
C LEU A 138 -0.86 -1.78 -4.39
N ARG A 139 0.45 -2.00 -4.54
CA ARG A 139 1.36 -1.08 -5.22
C ARG A 139 1.39 -1.41 -6.71
N TYR A 140 0.42 -0.90 -7.47
CA TYR A 140 0.38 -1.11 -8.91
C TYR A 140 1.51 -0.36 -9.64
N ASP A 141 2.21 -1.07 -10.51
CA ASP A 141 3.25 -0.44 -11.33
C ASP A 141 2.68 0.49 -12.41
N TYR A 142 1.54 0.11 -12.99
CA TYR A 142 0.88 0.86 -14.08
C TYR A 142 -0.56 1.27 -13.76
N ALA A 143 -1.10 0.83 -12.62
CA ALA A 143 -2.48 1.02 -12.18
C ALA A 143 -3.49 0.85 -13.32
N GLN A 144 -3.94 1.95 -13.94
CA GLN A 144 -4.80 1.97 -15.12
C GLN A 144 -4.02 2.25 -16.41
N PHE A 145 -4.46 3.26 -17.16
CA PHE A 145 -3.88 3.72 -18.41
C PHE A 145 -3.91 5.25 -18.45
N GLN A 146 -2.93 5.83 -19.11
CA GLN A 146 -2.93 7.20 -19.56
C GLN A 146 -3.77 7.29 -20.85
N GLN A 147 -4.79 8.14 -20.83
CA GLN A 147 -5.64 8.40 -21.98
C GLN A 147 -4.96 9.39 -22.94
N GLU A 148 -4.81 8.99 -24.20
CA GLU A 148 -4.40 9.86 -25.30
C GLU A 148 -5.53 9.92 -26.34
N ILE A 149 -5.83 11.09 -26.91
CA ILE A 149 -6.79 11.23 -28.01
C ILE A 149 -6.04 11.45 -29.31
N LYS A 150 -6.15 10.49 -30.24
CA LYS A 150 -5.52 10.58 -31.57
C LYS A 150 -6.57 10.41 -32.64
N ASN A 151 -6.70 11.42 -33.50
CA ASN A 151 -7.69 11.44 -34.60
C ASN A 151 -9.13 11.17 -34.12
N GLY A 152 -9.50 11.69 -32.94
CA GLY A 152 -10.84 11.50 -32.34
C GLY A 152 -11.07 10.13 -31.69
N VAL A 153 -10.03 9.30 -31.55
CA VAL A 153 -10.12 7.97 -30.93
C VAL A 153 -9.26 7.91 -29.66
N GLN A 154 -9.77 7.24 -28.63
CA GLN A 154 -9.02 6.94 -27.41
C GLN A 154 -7.91 5.92 -27.70
N ILE A 155 -6.71 6.24 -27.23
CA ILE A 155 -5.56 5.35 -27.18
C ILE A 155 -5.13 5.23 -25.72
N GLU A 156 -4.95 4.00 -25.27
CA GLU A 156 -4.61 3.66 -23.90
C GLU A 156 -3.12 3.31 -23.83
N ARG A 157 -2.39 4.00 -22.95
CA ARG A 157 -0.97 3.75 -22.67
C ARG A 157 -0.79 3.36 -21.20
N PRO A 158 0.16 2.49 -20.83
CA PRO A 158 0.45 2.24 -19.42
C PRO A 158 0.82 3.55 -18.70
N TYR A 159 0.23 3.79 -17.53
CA TYR A 159 0.59 4.95 -16.71
C TYR A 159 1.78 4.62 -15.80
N ASP A 160 3.00 4.87 -16.28
CA ASP A 160 4.24 4.55 -15.57
C ASP A 160 4.67 5.67 -14.60
N TRP A 161 3.90 5.87 -13.53
CA TRP A 161 4.19 6.90 -12.51
C TRP A 161 5.48 6.65 -11.71
N LEU A 162 6.05 5.45 -11.80
CA LEU A 162 7.25 5.04 -11.06
C LEU A 162 8.55 5.19 -11.85
N HIS A 163 8.49 5.48 -13.15
CA HIS A 163 9.67 5.53 -14.04
C HIS A 163 10.84 6.40 -13.54
N ARG A 164 10.55 7.49 -12.81
CA ARG A 164 11.56 8.40 -12.24
C ARG A 164 11.73 8.24 -10.71
N GLY A 165 11.04 7.27 -10.12
CA GLY A 165 10.94 7.07 -8.67
C GLY A 165 9.81 7.89 -8.04
N HIS A 166 9.42 7.49 -6.83
CA HIS A 166 8.37 8.16 -6.06
C HIS A 166 8.92 8.57 -4.69
N PRO A 167 9.04 9.88 -4.40
CA PRO A 167 9.72 10.32 -3.18
C PRO A 167 8.91 10.02 -1.92
N TRP A 168 7.61 9.72 -2.01
CA TRP A 168 6.74 9.56 -0.84
C TRP A 168 6.70 8.14 -0.27
N GLU A 169 7.14 7.13 -1.04
CA GLU A 169 7.18 5.75 -0.55
C GLU A 169 8.50 5.40 0.15
N ILE A 170 8.40 4.51 1.13
CA ILE A 170 9.53 3.94 1.86
C ILE A 170 9.34 2.43 1.90
N VAL A 171 10.24 1.69 1.24
CA VAL A 171 10.22 0.22 1.24
C VAL A 171 10.55 -0.32 2.64
N ARG A 172 9.89 -1.41 3.04
CA ARG A 172 10.08 -2.09 4.32
C ARG A 172 10.31 -3.60 4.18
N PRO A 173 11.42 -4.05 3.55
CA PRO A 173 11.66 -5.46 3.28
C PRO A 173 11.60 -6.34 4.54
N GLU A 174 11.93 -5.79 5.71
CA GLU A 174 11.89 -6.47 7.01
C GLU A 174 10.48 -6.92 7.45
N TYR A 175 9.42 -6.39 6.83
CA TYR A 175 8.04 -6.80 7.08
C TYR A 175 7.44 -7.60 5.92
N SER A 176 8.29 -8.14 5.04
CA SER A 176 7.81 -9.00 3.95
C SER A 176 7.19 -10.27 4.51
N CYS A 177 6.12 -10.73 3.86
CA CYS A 177 5.46 -11.99 4.19
C CYS A 177 5.23 -12.82 2.93
N SER A 178 4.93 -14.10 3.12
CA SER A 178 4.65 -15.01 2.02
C SER A 178 3.15 -15.26 1.93
N VAL A 179 2.62 -15.26 0.70
CA VAL A 179 1.24 -15.63 0.40
C VAL A 179 1.25 -16.87 -0.46
N GLY A 180 0.55 -17.91 -0.01
CA GLY A 180 0.39 -19.16 -0.74
C GLY A 180 -0.79 -19.11 -1.71
N PHE A 181 -0.70 -19.85 -2.82
CA PHE A 181 -1.82 -20.11 -3.72
C PHE A 181 -1.88 -21.60 -4.06
N SER A 182 -3.07 -22.03 -4.51
CA SER A 182 -3.32 -23.40 -4.97
C SER A 182 -3.01 -24.44 -3.88
N GLY A 183 -2.77 -25.69 -4.24
CA GLY A 183 -2.35 -26.74 -3.32
C GLY A 183 -3.48 -27.52 -2.65
N GLU A 184 -3.18 -28.11 -1.51
CA GLU A 184 -4.03 -29.09 -0.83
C GLU A 184 -4.23 -28.73 0.65
N CYS A 185 -5.46 -28.91 1.15
CA CYS A 185 -5.77 -28.80 2.56
C CYS A 185 -6.04 -30.19 3.14
N ARG A 186 -5.45 -30.50 4.30
CA ARG A 186 -5.68 -31.76 5.02
C ARG A 186 -6.04 -31.47 6.48
N PRO A 187 -7.08 -32.10 7.05
CA PRO A 187 -7.42 -31.89 8.45
C PRO A 187 -6.28 -32.42 9.34
N LEU A 188 -5.94 -31.70 10.40
CA LEU A 188 -4.98 -32.19 11.40
C LEU A 188 -5.56 -33.35 12.22
N ASP A 189 -6.86 -33.31 12.51
CA ASP A 189 -7.63 -34.43 13.07
C ASP A 189 -8.85 -34.72 12.18
N PRO A 190 -8.89 -35.87 11.49
CA PRO A 190 -10.02 -36.27 10.65
C PRO A 190 -11.37 -36.36 11.38
N LYS A 191 -11.37 -36.42 12.72
CA LYS A 191 -12.59 -36.47 13.53
C LYS A 191 -13.19 -35.09 13.82
N ILE A 192 -12.44 -34.01 13.61
CA ILE A 192 -12.86 -32.64 13.92
C ILE A 192 -13.09 -31.88 12.61
N SER A 193 -14.35 -31.76 12.19
CA SER A 193 -14.69 -31.15 10.89
C SER A 193 -14.40 -29.65 10.80
N LEU A 194 -14.53 -28.92 11.91
CA LEU A 194 -14.26 -27.48 12.02
C LEU A 194 -12.97 -27.16 12.79
N GLY A 195 -12.05 -28.13 12.82
CA GLY A 195 -10.74 -28.00 13.44
C GLY A 195 -9.70 -27.41 12.50
N PRO A 196 -8.45 -27.28 12.96
CA PRO A 196 -7.35 -26.77 12.13
C PRO A 196 -7.02 -27.70 10.96
N TYR A 197 -6.74 -27.08 9.81
CA TYR A 197 -6.24 -27.74 8.61
C TYR A 197 -4.77 -27.35 8.35
N ASP A 198 -4.01 -28.30 7.82
CA ASP A 198 -2.71 -28.05 7.21
C ASP A 198 -2.92 -27.73 5.73
N TRP A 199 -2.72 -26.47 5.35
CA TRP A 199 -2.76 -26.03 3.95
C TRP A 199 -1.34 -25.98 3.38
N LYS A 200 -1.07 -26.91 2.45
CA LYS A 200 0.17 -26.94 1.68
C LYS A 200 -0.07 -26.28 0.33
N CYS A 201 0.31 -25.01 0.22
CA CYS A 201 0.24 -24.28 -1.04
C CYS A 201 1.21 -24.84 -2.09
N SER A 202 0.85 -24.73 -3.37
CA SER A 202 1.72 -25.13 -4.49
C SER A 202 2.52 -23.97 -5.08
N GLU A 203 2.07 -22.74 -4.85
CA GLU A 203 2.71 -21.52 -5.31
C GLU A 203 2.94 -20.59 -4.12
N LEU A 204 4.06 -19.87 -4.10
CA LEU A 204 4.40 -18.91 -3.05
C LEU A 204 4.82 -17.58 -3.66
N VAL A 205 4.24 -16.49 -3.17
CA VAL A 205 4.57 -15.12 -3.60
C VAL A 205 4.99 -14.30 -2.38
N HIS A 206 6.06 -13.52 -2.50
CA HIS A 206 6.45 -12.59 -1.45
C HIS A 206 5.74 -11.26 -1.61
N ALA A 207 5.12 -10.80 -0.53
CA ALA A 207 4.54 -9.47 -0.42
C ALA A 207 5.54 -8.53 0.25
N VAL A 208 6.10 -7.60 -0.52
CA VAL A 208 7.04 -6.58 -0.02
C VAL A 208 6.26 -5.29 0.26
N PRO A 209 6.27 -4.76 1.49
CA PRO A 209 5.53 -3.56 1.83
C PRO A 209 6.28 -2.28 1.48
N TYR A 210 5.52 -1.31 1.01
CA TYR A 210 5.91 0.08 0.77
C TYR A 210 4.98 0.98 1.58
N ASP A 211 5.55 1.75 2.51
CA ASP A 211 4.79 2.67 3.34
C ASP A 211 4.80 4.08 2.73
N VAL A 212 3.64 4.72 2.72
CA VAL A 212 3.44 6.12 2.36
C VAL A 212 2.82 6.84 3.57
N PRO A 213 3.45 7.93 4.07
CA PRO A 213 2.90 8.71 5.18
C PRO A 213 1.67 9.50 4.72
N VAL A 214 0.58 9.43 5.49
CA VAL A 214 -0.66 10.19 5.24
C VAL A 214 -0.82 11.23 6.35
N SER A 215 -0.58 12.50 6.00
CA SER A 215 -0.57 13.61 6.96
C SER A 215 -1.97 14.11 7.30
N GLY A 216 -2.20 14.40 8.58
CA GLY A 216 -3.39 15.12 9.06
C GLY A 216 -3.19 16.63 8.98
N TYR A 217 -4.28 17.38 8.79
CA TYR A 217 -4.22 18.83 8.71
C TYR A 217 -3.91 19.47 10.07
N LYS A 218 -2.73 20.09 10.18
CA LYS A 218 -2.26 20.93 11.30
C LYS A 218 -2.39 20.32 12.69
N ASN A 219 -2.17 19.01 12.81
CA ASN A 219 -2.29 18.29 14.09
C ASN A 219 -1.07 17.40 14.44
N ASN A 220 -0.05 17.35 13.58
CA ASN A 220 1.15 16.50 13.69
C ASN A 220 0.86 14.99 13.75
N VAL A 221 -0.36 14.55 13.43
CA VAL A 221 -0.70 13.14 13.28
C VAL A 221 -0.42 12.74 11.85
N VAL A 222 0.37 11.67 11.68
CA VAL A 222 0.63 11.08 10.38
C VAL A 222 0.31 9.60 10.46
N ASN A 223 -0.73 9.19 9.74
CA ASN A 223 -1.11 7.79 9.58
C ASN A 223 -0.29 7.14 8.46
N THR A 224 -0.52 5.84 8.21
CA THR A 224 0.25 5.07 7.22
C THR A 224 -0.68 4.52 6.16
N LEU A 225 -0.33 4.64 4.89
CA LEU A 225 -0.80 3.77 3.84
C LEU A 225 0.29 2.74 3.55
N ARG A 226 -0.03 1.45 3.62
CA ARG A 226 0.88 0.37 3.24
C ARG A 226 0.42 -0.30 1.97
N LEU A 227 1.31 -0.37 1.00
CA LEU A 227 1.08 -0.95 -0.30
C LEU A 227 1.94 -2.18 -0.49
N TRP A 228 1.35 -3.26 -0.98
CA TRP A 228 2.07 -4.51 -1.22
C TRP A 228 2.51 -4.60 -2.68
N SER A 229 3.79 -4.90 -2.89
CA SER A 229 4.36 -5.28 -4.19
C SER A 229 4.59 -6.79 -4.20
N ALA A 230 4.12 -7.47 -5.25
CA ALA A 230 4.34 -8.89 -5.43
C ALA A 230 5.74 -9.14 -6.02
N ARG A 231 6.51 -10.01 -5.35
CA ARG A 231 7.79 -10.52 -5.81
C ARG A 231 7.73 -12.05 -5.90
N ALA A 232 8.38 -12.61 -6.91
CA ALA A 232 8.54 -14.06 -7.02
C ALA A 232 9.36 -14.58 -5.83
N SER A 233 9.05 -15.80 -5.37
CA SER A 233 9.76 -16.46 -4.28
C SER A 233 11.17 -16.88 -4.68
N GLU A 234 11.33 -17.32 -5.93
CA GLU A 234 12.63 -17.53 -6.56
C GLU A 234 12.80 -16.52 -7.69
N GLU A 235 13.71 -15.56 -7.51
CA GLU A 235 13.94 -14.49 -8.51
C GLU A 235 14.66 -15.01 -9.76
N PHE A 236 15.31 -16.18 -9.66
CA PHE A 236 16.12 -16.77 -10.71
C PHE A 236 16.22 -18.28 -10.55
N LEU A 237 15.67 -19.01 -11.51
CA LEU A 237 15.77 -20.47 -11.54
C LEU A 237 17.13 -20.87 -12.13
N ALA A 238 18.10 -21.05 -11.23
CA ALA A 238 19.48 -21.34 -11.59
C ALA A 238 19.59 -22.56 -12.52
N ASP A 239 18.74 -23.57 -12.36
CA ASP A 239 18.74 -24.76 -13.20
C ASP A 239 18.46 -24.44 -14.68
N TYR A 240 17.47 -23.60 -14.99
CA TYR A 240 17.22 -23.20 -16.38
C TYR A 240 18.38 -22.39 -16.95
N ALA A 241 18.97 -21.50 -16.15
CA ALA A 241 20.13 -20.70 -16.57
C ALA A 241 21.38 -21.56 -16.80
N ASN A 242 21.62 -22.55 -15.93
CA ASN A 242 22.71 -23.51 -16.05
C ASN A 242 22.59 -24.35 -17.34
N HIS A 243 21.38 -24.49 -17.88
CA HIS A 243 21.12 -25.16 -19.16
C HIS A 243 20.96 -24.19 -20.35
N GLY A 244 21.29 -22.90 -20.16
CA GLY A 244 21.29 -21.88 -21.23
C GLY A 244 19.91 -21.28 -21.56
N ASP A 245 18.85 -21.66 -20.85
CA ASP A 245 17.50 -21.14 -21.04
C ASP A 245 17.22 -19.95 -20.10
N TYR A 246 17.87 -18.82 -20.40
CA TYR A 246 17.74 -17.59 -19.61
C TYR A 246 16.33 -16.99 -19.66
N VAL A 247 15.57 -17.26 -20.72
CA VAL A 247 14.17 -16.80 -20.83
C VAL A 247 13.35 -17.50 -19.77
N ARG A 248 13.39 -18.83 -19.69
CA ARG A 248 12.67 -19.58 -18.64
C ARG A 248 13.22 -19.34 -17.24
N ALA A 249 14.53 -19.16 -17.10
CA ALA A 249 15.13 -18.79 -15.82
C ALA A 249 14.54 -17.49 -15.24
N CYS A 250 13.99 -16.63 -16.11
CA CYS A 250 13.33 -15.38 -15.77
C CYS A 250 11.79 -15.42 -15.90
N GLU A 251 11.18 -16.50 -16.40
CA GLU A 251 9.72 -16.56 -16.67
C GLU A 251 8.88 -16.63 -15.40
N GLU A 252 9.39 -17.22 -14.31
CA GLU A 252 8.65 -17.30 -13.04
C GLU A 252 8.41 -15.90 -12.43
N LYS A 253 9.37 -14.99 -12.60
CA LYS A 253 9.23 -13.55 -12.32
C LYS A 253 8.06 -12.92 -13.06
N SER A 254 7.77 -13.41 -14.28
CA SER A 254 6.74 -12.85 -15.14
C SER A 254 5.34 -13.18 -14.66
N HIS A 255 5.07 -14.37 -14.11
CA HIS A 255 3.71 -14.77 -13.75
C HIS A 255 3.27 -14.26 -12.39
N LEU A 256 4.07 -14.45 -11.35
CA LEU A 256 3.72 -14.06 -9.98
C LEU A 256 3.85 -12.54 -9.76
N GLY A 257 4.81 -11.89 -10.44
CA GLY A 257 4.96 -10.44 -10.42
C GLY A 257 3.82 -9.68 -11.09
N ARG A 258 2.94 -10.33 -11.88
CA ARG A 258 1.77 -9.70 -12.52
C ARG A 258 0.71 -9.22 -11.53
N ILE A 259 0.66 -9.80 -10.33
CA ILE A 259 -0.33 -9.49 -9.30
C ILE A 259 -0.38 -7.97 -9.03
N THR A 260 0.75 -7.27 -9.05
CA THR A 260 0.79 -5.83 -8.77
C THR A 260 1.22 -5.01 -9.99
N LYS A 261 0.96 -5.48 -11.21
CA LYS A 261 1.26 -4.70 -12.43
C LYS A 261 0.15 -3.74 -12.80
N VAL A 262 -1.05 -4.26 -12.99
CA VAL A 262 -2.22 -3.51 -13.47
C VAL A 262 -3.42 -3.75 -12.56
N LEU A 263 -4.30 -2.76 -12.50
CA LEU A 263 -5.58 -2.80 -11.83
C LEU A 263 -6.61 -3.45 -12.78
N PHE A 264 -7.27 -4.52 -12.34
CA PHE A 264 -8.40 -5.19 -13.03
C PHE A 264 -8.16 -5.51 -14.52
N PRO A 265 -7.49 -6.64 -14.86
CA PRO A 265 -7.44 -7.09 -16.26
C PRO A 265 -8.86 -7.34 -16.80
N GLU A 266 -9.14 -6.96 -18.05
CA GLU A 266 -10.46 -7.09 -18.67
C GLU A 266 -11.00 -8.54 -18.62
N GLU A 267 -12.32 -8.63 -18.44
CA GLU A 267 -13.06 -9.87 -18.22
C GLU A 267 -13.55 -10.48 -19.53
N ASP A 268 -12.72 -11.30 -20.18
CA ASP A 268 -13.24 -12.21 -21.22
C ASP A 268 -12.55 -13.59 -21.25
N VAL A 269 -11.64 -13.85 -20.32
CA VAL A 269 -10.85 -15.09 -20.30
C VAL A 269 -10.66 -15.60 -18.86
N ARG A 270 -10.81 -16.92 -18.64
CA ARG A 270 -10.56 -17.63 -17.36
C ARG A 270 -9.29 -17.16 -16.62
N ARG A 271 -8.24 -16.81 -17.36
CA ARG A 271 -6.96 -16.30 -16.83
C ARG A 271 -7.07 -14.94 -16.14
N ALA A 272 -7.94 -14.04 -16.63
CA ALA A 272 -8.15 -12.73 -16.01
C ALA A 272 -8.87 -12.86 -14.66
N THR A 273 -9.87 -13.75 -14.59
CA THR A 273 -10.59 -14.06 -13.35
C THR A 273 -9.66 -14.66 -12.29
N GLU A 274 -8.79 -15.60 -12.69
CA GLU A 274 -7.79 -16.19 -11.78
C GLU A 274 -6.83 -15.12 -11.24
N LEU A 275 -6.29 -14.26 -12.11
CA LEU A 275 -5.39 -13.19 -11.69
C LEU A 275 -6.08 -12.24 -10.72
N ARG A 276 -7.33 -11.85 -10.97
CA ARG A 276 -8.11 -11.01 -10.04
C ARG A 276 -8.27 -11.66 -8.67
N MET A 277 -8.63 -12.95 -8.62
CA MET A 277 -8.74 -13.67 -7.35
C MET A 277 -7.39 -13.74 -6.63
N LYS A 278 -6.29 -13.98 -7.37
CA LYS A 278 -4.93 -13.92 -6.82
C LYS A 278 -4.61 -12.53 -6.26
N GLN A 279 -4.99 -11.44 -6.95
CA GLN A 279 -4.82 -10.06 -6.46
C GLN A 279 -5.57 -9.81 -5.15
N GLN A 280 -6.85 -10.16 -5.11
CA GLN A 280 -7.69 -9.97 -3.93
C GLN A 280 -7.15 -10.76 -2.73
N PHE A 281 -6.83 -12.05 -2.94
CA PHE A 281 -6.31 -12.91 -1.87
C PHE A 281 -4.90 -12.48 -1.42
N PHE A 282 -4.01 -12.17 -2.37
CA PHE A 282 -2.67 -11.62 -2.09
C PHE A 282 -2.76 -10.40 -1.17
N PHE A 283 -3.64 -9.48 -1.54
CA PHE A 283 -3.87 -8.26 -0.80
C PHE A 283 -4.32 -8.54 0.64
N VAL A 284 -5.41 -9.30 0.81
CA VAL A 284 -6.02 -9.50 2.12
C VAL A 284 -5.16 -10.36 3.03
N SER A 285 -4.48 -11.39 2.50
CA SER A 285 -3.62 -12.25 3.30
C SER A 285 -2.40 -11.47 3.81
N ALA A 286 -1.73 -10.71 2.95
CA ALA A 286 -0.59 -9.88 3.37
C ALA A 286 -1.01 -8.82 4.41
N ALA A 287 -2.15 -8.16 4.20
CA ALA A 287 -2.68 -7.18 5.16
C ALA A 287 -3.01 -7.82 6.52
N LEU A 288 -3.69 -8.95 6.55
CA LEU A 288 -4.07 -9.63 7.79
C LEU A 288 -2.87 -10.17 8.56
N GLN A 289 -1.90 -10.75 7.87
CA GLN A 289 -0.64 -11.20 8.47
C GLN A 289 0.09 -10.02 9.15
N ASP A 290 0.15 -8.85 8.51
CA ASP A 290 0.76 -7.65 9.11
C ASP A 290 -0.05 -7.11 10.30
N ILE A 291 -1.38 -7.09 10.21
CA ILE A 291 -2.26 -6.66 11.31
C ILE A 291 -2.08 -7.55 12.54
N ILE A 292 -2.04 -8.87 12.36
CA ILE A 292 -1.87 -9.84 13.46
C ILE A 292 -0.46 -9.72 14.05
N ARG A 293 0.58 -9.62 13.22
CA ARG A 293 1.96 -9.37 13.67
C ARG A 293 2.05 -8.12 14.56
N ARG A 294 1.43 -7.02 14.14
CA ARG A 294 1.38 -5.76 14.92
C ARG A 294 0.63 -5.93 16.22
N TYR A 295 -0.53 -6.60 16.19
CA TYR A 295 -1.31 -6.89 17.38
C TYR A 295 -0.49 -7.65 18.43
N LYS A 296 0.19 -8.72 18.00
CA LYS A 296 1.03 -9.59 18.84
C LYS A 296 2.24 -8.90 19.45
N THR A 297 2.67 -7.75 18.91
CA THR A 297 3.80 -7.00 19.48
C THR A 297 3.46 -6.41 20.86
N SER A 298 2.19 -6.11 21.13
CA SER A 298 1.74 -5.46 22.37
C SER A 298 0.69 -6.25 23.14
N ASN A 299 0.25 -7.41 22.63
CA ASN A 299 -0.84 -8.19 23.18
C ASN A 299 -0.50 -9.68 23.13
N ASN A 300 -0.77 -10.39 24.24
CA ASN A 300 -0.39 -11.81 24.39
C ASN A 300 -1.50 -12.77 23.93
N SER A 301 -2.77 -12.40 24.14
CA SER A 301 -3.92 -13.26 23.85
C SER A 301 -4.55 -12.85 22.52
N ILE A 302 -4.64 -13.77 21.56
CA ILE A 302 -5.36 -13.52 20.30
C ILE A 302 -6.88 -13.36 20.51
N LEU A 303 -7.41 -13.80 21.66
CA LEU A 303 -8.85 -13.77 21.94
C LEU A 303 -9.40 -12.36 22.17
N ASP A 304 -8.54 -11.38 22.46
CA ASP A 304 -8.92 -9.96 22.60
C ASP A 304 -8.61 -9.14 21.33
N PHE A 305 -8.45 -9.80 20.17
CA PHE A 305 -8.10 -9.15 18.91
C PHE A 305 -9.13 -8.09 18.48
N ASP A 306 -10.41 -8.41 18.60
CA ASP A 306 -11.54 -7.54 18.26
C ASP A 306 -11.63 -6.26 19.11
N LYS A 307 -11.04 -6.27 20.30
CA LYS A 307 -10.98 -5.08 21.19
C LYS A 307 -9.96 -4.05 20.74
N LYS A 308 -8.96 -4.44 19.95
CA LYS A 308 -7.86 -3.56 19.49
C LYS A 308 -7.87 -3.33 17.99
N VAL A 309 -8.57 -4.16 17.22
CA VAL A 309 -8.55 -4.14 15.77
C VAL A 309 -9.95 -3.89 15.22
N VAL A 310 -10.06 -2.96 14.28
CA VAL A 310 -11.23 -2.77 13.42
C VAL A 310 -10.74 -2.83 11.98
N ILE A 311 -11.34 -3.68 11.15
CA ILE A 311 -10.98 -3.80 9.73
C ILE A 311 -12.18 -3.35 8.90
N HIS A 312 -11.98 -2.32 8.08
CA HIS A 312 -13.00 -1.79 7.20
C HIS A 312 -12.75 -2.25 5.76
N LEU A 313 -13.73 -2.92 5.17
CA LEU A 313 -13.70 -3.42 3.79
C LEU A 313 -14.37 -2.42 2.85
N ASN A 314 -13.58 -1.80 1.97
CA ASN A 314 -14.10 -0.90 0.94
C ASN A 314 -14.50 -1.68 -0.33
N GLY A 315 -15.74 -2.18 -0.37
CA GLY A 315 -16.27 -2.99 -1.47
C GLY A 315 -15.94 -4.49 -1.37
N SER A 316 -16.63 -5.29 -2.19
CA SER A 316 -16.64 -6.77 -2.12
C SER A 316 -15.29 -7.41 -2.43
N ARG A 317 -14.39 -6.71 -3.13
CA ARG A 317 -13.05 -7.18 -3.52
C ARG A 317 -12.12 -7.48 -2.35
N CYS A 318 -12.48 -7.02 -1.15
CA CYS A 318 -11.76 -7.31 0.08
C CYS A 318 -12.44 -8.41 0.92
N ALA A 319 -13.54 -9.00 0.45
CA ALA A 319 -14.37 -9.93 1.23
C ALA A 319 -13.62 -11.21 1.63
N LEU A 320 -12.62 -11.63 0.85
CA LEU A 320 -11.74 -12.76 1.18
C LEU A 320 -10.97 -12.55 2.50
N ALA A 321 -10.90 -11.32 3.03
CA ALA A 321 -10.33 -11.08 4.35
C ALA A 321 -11.09 -11.81 5.47
N ILE A 322 -12.40 -12.02 5.30
CA ILE A 322 -13.24 -12.71 6.29
C ILE A 322 -12.81 -14.18 6.45
N PRO A 323 -12.83 -15.02 5.38
CA PRO A 323 -12.37 -16.39 5.49
C PRO A 323 -10.87 -16.50 5.78
N GLU A 324 -10.03 -15.56 5.31
CA GLU A 324 -8.60 -15.60 5.62
C GLU A 324 -8.32 -15.32 7.11
N LEU A 325 -9.05 -14.40 7.75
CA LEU A 325 -8.91 -14.20 9.21
C LEU A 325 -9.38 -15.46 9.95
N MET A 326 -10.48 -16.09 9.54
CA MET A 326 -10.93 -17.36 10.12
C MET A 326 -9.86 -18.45 9.99
N ARG A 327 -9.26 -18.58 8.80
CA ARG A 327 -8.17 -19.53 8.54
C ARG A 327 -6.99 -19.27 9.47
N ILE A 328 -6.52 -18.04 9.60
CA ILE A 328 -5.40 -17.72 10.49
C ILE A 328 -5.77 -18.03 11.95
N LEU A 329 -6.94 -17.61 12.41
CA LEU A 329 -7.36 -17.84 13.80
C LEU A 329 -7.49 -19.33 14.13
N ILE A 330 -8.01 -20.14 13.21
CA ILE A 330 -8.24 -21.57 13.46
C ILE A 330 -6.96 -22.38 13.19
N ASP A 331 -6.40 -22.28 11.99
CA ASP A 331 -5.31 -23.16 11.56
C ASP A 331 -3.97 -22.79 12.20
N VAL A 332 -3.72 -21.49 12.40
CA VAL A 332 -2.43 -20.98 12.91
C VAL A 332 -2.49 -20.70 14.41
N GLU A 333 -3.54 -20.00 14.86
CA GLU A 333 -3.68 -19.59 16.26
C GLU A 333 -4.45 -20.62 17.12
N GLN A 334 -4.94 -21.70 16.51
CA GLN A 334 -5.65 -22.82 17.18
C GLN A 334 -6.86 -22.36 18.01
N VAL A 335 -7.54 -21.31 17.56
CA VAL A 335 -8.78 -20.81 18.16
C VAL A 335 -9.94 -21.68 17.69
N SER A 336 -10.86 -22.02 18.60
CA SER A 336 -12.06 -22.78 18.22
C SER A 336 -12.94 -21.99 17.24
N TRP A 337 -13.66 -22.71 16.36
CA TRP A 337 -14.51 -22.11 15.33
C TRP A 337 -15.43 -20.99 15.87
N ASP A 338 -16.16 -21.25 16.95
CA ASP A 338 -17.13 -20.30 17.51
C ASP A 338 -16.45 -19.03 18.04
N GLN A 339 -15.29 -19.17 18.66
CA GLN A 339 -14.51 -18.03 19.16
C GLN A 339 -13.90 -17.24 18.00
N ALA A 340 -13.33 -17.92 17.01
CA ALA A 340 -12.77 -17.30 15.81
C ALA A 340 -13.85 -16.53 15.03
N TRP A 341 -15.04 -17.11 14.91
CA TRP A 341 -16.17 -16.47 14.25
C TRP A 341 -16.68 -15.25 15.02
N ASN A 342 -16.73 -15.32 16.35
CA ASN A 342 -17.12 -14.19 17.18
C ASN A 342 -16.14 -13.02 17.02
N ILE A 343 -14.83 -13.27 17.09
CA ILE A 343 -13.79 -12.26 16.84
C ILE A 343 -13.94 -11.68 15.44
N THR A 344 -14.06 -12.53 14.43
CA THR A 344 -14.17 -12.11 13.02
C THR A 344 -15.36 -11.18 12.81
N ARG A 345 -16.54 -11.52 13.32
CA ARG A 345 -17.74 -10.65 13.22
C ARG A 345 -17.56 -9.28 13.89
N ASN A 346 -16.82 -9.22 15.01
CA ASN A 346 -16.63 -7.98 15.75
C ASN A 346 -15.54 -7.07 15.15
N VAL A 347 -14.62 -7.64 14.38
CA VAL A 347 -13.51 -6.91 13.75
C VAL A 347 -13.94 -6.24 12.45
N PHE A 348 -14.75 -6.91 11.62
CA PHE A 348 -15.03 -6.46 10.27
C PHE A 348 -16.23 -5.50 10.19
N ALA A 349 -16.07 -4.44 9.38
CA ALA A 349 -17.13 -3.60 8.87
C ALA A 349 -17.05 -3.56 7.33
N TYR A 350 -18.19 -3.44 6.65
CA TYR A 350 -18.27 -3.47 5.19
C TYR A 350 -19.04 -2.26 4.66
N THR A 351 -18.49 -1.62 3.63
CA THR A 351 -19.19 -0.59 2.85
C THR A 351 -19.40 -1.10 1.43
N SER A 352 -20.67 -1.17 1.01
CA SER A 352 -21.02 -1.39 -0.39
C SER A 352 -21.05 -0.07 -1.14
N ASN A 353 -20.37 -0.03 -2.28
CA ASN A 353 -20.47 1.07 -3.24
C ASN A 353 -21.25 0.65 -4.50
N ALA A 354 -21.83 -0.56 -4.50
CA ALA A 354 -22.58 -1.12 -5.61
C ALA A 354 -24.08 -0.91 -5.40
N VAL A 355 -24.73 -0.30 -6.39
CA VAL A 355 -26.20 -0.14 -6.44
C VAL A 355 -26.84 -1.23 -7.32
N LEU A 356 -26.17 -1.61 -8.41
CA LEU A 356 -26.61 -2.67 -9.31
C LEU A 356 -26.07 -4.02 -8.85
N LYS A 357 -26.91 -5.05 -8.98
CA LYS A 357 -26.54 -6.44 -8.62
C LYS A 357 -25.35 -6.94 -9.41
N ASP A 358 -25.21 -6.51 -10.67
CA ASP A 358 -24.11 -6.92 -11.56
C ASP A 358 -22.75 -6.34 -11.11
N ASN A 359 -22.75 -5.35 -10.21
CA ASN A 359 -21.55 -4.79 -9.60
C ASN A 359 -21.21 -5.40 -8.23
N LEU A 360 -21.96 -6.43 -7.81
CA LEU A 360 -21.64 -7.27 -6.65
C LEU A 360 -20.94 -8.53 -7.15
N GLU A 361 -19.68 -8.71 -6.77
CA GLU A 361 -18.87 -9.89 -7.10
C GLU A 361 -19.34 -11.17 -6.40
#